data_AF-A0A1Q7ZGX0-F1
#
_entry.id   AF-A0A1Q7ZGX0-F1
#
_cell.length_a   1.000
_cell.length_b   1.000
_cell.length_c   1.000
_cell.angle_alpha   90.00
_cell.angle_beta   90.00
_cell.angle_gamma   90.00
#
_symmetry.space_group_name_H-M   'P 1'
#
loop_
_entity.id
_entity.type
_entity.pdbx_description
1 polymer ?
#
loop_
_entity_poly.entity_id
_entity_poly.type
_entity_poly.pdbx_seq_one_letter_code
_entity_poly.pdbx_strand_id
1 'polypeptide(L)'
;MVEEATVDAYDESEQVTGFYTMFENDLELPFNTVVLGAEVTVERLDLTDDDHIVVVCRRDQERQRLPILDLPLPEPPPKGWEWIEAYRHWAR
;
A
#
# COMPACT_ATOMS: atom_id res chain seq x y z
N MET A 1 2.62 3.09 -14.89
CA MET A 1 2.65 2.92 -13.43
C MET A 1 3.82 2.05 -12.99
N VAL A 2 3.88 0.75 -13.32
CA VAL A 2 5.08 -0.07 -12.96
C VAL A 2 6.37 0.56 -13.50
N GLU A 3 6.46 0.84 -14.81
CA GLU A 3 7.63 1.49 -15.41
C GLU A 3 7.97 2.85 -14.79
N GLU A 4 6.96 3.57 -14.27
CA GLU A 4 7.15 4.88 -13.64
C GLU A 4 7.73 4.73 -12.22
N ALA A 5 7.24 3.76 -11.45
CA ALA A 5 7.76 3.45 -10.13
C ALA A 5 9.18 2.84 -10.17
N THR A 6 9.57 2.20 -11.28
CA THR A 6 10.84 1.46 -11.38
C THR A 6 11.87 2.09 -12.33
N VAL A 7 11.64 3.31 -12.82
CA VAL A 7 12.44 3.91 -13.91
C VAL A 7 13.93 4.10 -13.58
N ASP A 8 14.27 4.35 -12.30
CA ASP A 8 15.64 4.55 -11.81
C ASP A 8 16.03 3.51 -10.75
N ALA A 9 15.46 2.32 -10.85
CA ALA A 9 15.75 1.22 -9.95
C ALA A 9 16.68 0.19 -10.62
N TYR A 10 17.75 -0.18 -9.93
CA TYR A 10 18.78 -1.13 -10.34
C TYR A 10 18.59 -2.51 -9.70
N ASP A 11 17.88 -2.59 -8.57
CA ASP A 11 17.51 -3.84 -7.91
C ASP A 11 16.05 -3.84 -7.38
N GLU A 12 15.63 -4.96 -6.77
CA GLU A 12 14.27 -5.14 -6.27
C GLU A 12 13.96 -4.21 -5.07
N SER A 13 14.94 -3.95 -4.20
CA SER A 13 14.80 -3.06 -3.05
C SER A 13 14.49 -1.62 -3.50
N GLU A 14 15.22 -1.16 -4.51
CA GLU A 14 14.98 0.14 -5.13
C GLU A 14 13.63 0.20 -5.86
N GLN A 15 13.19 -0.89 -6.50
CA GLN A 15 11.87 -0.96 -7.12
C GLN A 15 10.76 -0.84 -6.06
N VAL A 16 10.87 -1.57 -4.94
CA VAL A 16 9.92 -1.45 -3.82
C VAL A 16 9.91 -0.03 -3.26
N THR A 17 11.08 0.58 -3.07
CA THR A 17 11.20 1.97 -2.59
C THR A 17 10.56 2.97 -3.56
N GLY A 18 10.69 2.73 -4.87
CA GLY A 18 10.04 3.52 -5.90
C GLY A 18 8.52 3.44 -5.80
N PHE A 19 7.96 2.23 -5.65
CA PHE A 19 6.53 2.05 -5.39
C PHE A 19 6.09 2.73 -4.08
N TYR A 20 6.83 2.54 -2.99
CA TYR A 20 6.55 3.18 -1.69
C TYR A 20 6.44 4.70 -1.83
N THR A 21 7.35 5.31 -2.57
CA THR A 21 7.34 6.74 -2.87
C THR A 21 6.07 7.17 -3.63
N MET A 22 5.68 6.43 -4.66
CA MET A 22 4.45 6.73 -5.41
C MET A 22 3.20 6.61 -4.53
N PHE A 23 3.17 5.62 -3.64
CA PHE A 23 2.09 5.48 -2.68
C PHE A 23 1.99 6.65 -1.70
N GLU A 24 3.10 7.08 -1.09
CA GLU A 24 3.10 8.21 -0.15
C GLU A 24 2.64 9.52 -0.80
N ASN A 25 2.88 9.70 -2.09
CA ASN A 25 2.48 10.90 -2.83
C ASN A 25 1.01 10.89 -3.25
N ASP A 26 0.51 9.75 -3.74
CA ASP A 26 -0.75 9.71 -4.49
C ASP A 26 -1.89 8.95 -3.79
N LEU A 27 -1.58 8.01 -2.88
CA LEU A 27 -2.61 7.26 -2.18
C LEU A 27 -3.27 8.14 -1.12
N GLU A 28 -4.56 8.39 -1.30
CA GLU A 28 -5.33 9.18 -0.34
C GLU A 28 -5.51 8.40 0.95
N LEU A 29 -5.04 8.99 2.05
CA LEU A 29 -5.16 8.46 3.41
C LEU A 29 -5.70 9.56 4.34
N PRO A 30 -6.49 9.21 5.37
CA PRO A 30 -6.96 7.85 5.67
C PRO A 30 -8.20 7.44 4.85
N PHE A 31 -8.42 6.13 4.69
CA PHE A 31 -9.68 5.58 4.16
C PHE A 31 -10.13 4.34 4.95
N ASN A 32 -11.42 4.02 4.89
CA ASN A 32 -11.97 2.82 5.52
C ASN A 32 -12.03 1.64 4.55
N THR A 33 -11.78 0.44 5.04
CA THR A 33 -11.97 -0.81 4.31
C THR A 33 -12.37 -1.95 5.26
N VAL A 34 -12.69 -3.13 4.73
CA VAL A 34 -13.07 -4.30 5.51
C VAL A 34 -11.98 -5.38 5.40
N VAL A 35 -11.25 -5.62 6.49
CA VAL A 35 -10.24 -6.68 6.59
C VAL A 35 -10.83 -7.84 7.40
N LEU A 36 -10.89 -9.03 6.80
CA LEU A 36 -11.43 -10.25 7.43
C LEU A 36 -12.82 -10.06 8.08
N GLY A 37 -13.67 -9.23 7.47
CA GLY A 37 -15.03 -8.93 7.95
C GLY A 37 -15.12 -7.83 9.02
N ALA A 38 -14.00 -7.21 9.42
CA ALA A 38 -13.97 -6.08 10.33
C ALA A 38 -13.67 -4.77 9.58
N GLU A 39 -14.46 -3.73 9.83
CA GLU A 39 -14.14 -2.38 9.35
C GLU A 39 -12.89 -1.86 10.06
N VAL A 40 -11.96 -1.33 9.27
CA VAL A 40 -10.70 -0.74 9.73
C VAL A 40 -10.43 0.56 8.98
N THR A 41 -9.73 1.49 9.63
CA THR A 41 -9.22 2.69 8.97
C THR A 41 -7.76 2.47 8.60
N VAL A 42 -7.41 2.58 7.33
CA VAL A 42 -6.02 2.64 6.86
C VAL A 42 -5.48 4.03 7.16
N GLU A 43 -4.54 4.15 8.10
CA GLU A 43 -4.07 5.46 8.58
C GLU A 43 -2.82 5.94 7.84
N ARG A 44 -1.90 5.02 7.53
CA ARG A 44 -0.63 5.31 6.87
C ARG A 44 -0.05 4.06 6.22
N LEU A 45 0.97 4.28 5.42
CA LEU A 45 1.87 3.24 4.92
C LEU A 45 3.13 3.19 5.77
N ASP A 46 3.87 2.11 5.62
CA ASP A 46 5.20 1.96 6.19
C ASP A 46 6.00 0.96 5.34
N LEU A 47 7.33 1.06 5.40
CA LEU A 47 8.26 0.16 4.74
C LEU A 47 9.06 -0.57 5.82
N THR A 48 9.03 -1.89 5.83
CA THR A 48 9.80 -2.68 6.79
C THR A 48 11.27 -2.76 6.41
N ASP A 49 12.14 -3.13 7.36
CA ASP A 49 13.57 -3.36 7.10
C ASP A 49 13.85 -4.46 6.05
N ASP A 50 12.88 -5.38 5.84
CA ASP A 50 12.93 -6.43 4.81
C ASP A 50 12.23 -6.04 3.48
N ASP A 51 12.11 -4.75 3.18
CA ASP A 51 11.52 -4.23 1.92
C ASP A 51 10.09 -4.70 1.64
N HIS A 52 9.24 -4.74 2.68
CA HIS A 52 7.81 -4.97 2.53
C HIS A 52 7.02 -3.72 2.80
N ILE A 53 6.22 -3.30 1.81
CA ILE A 53 5.24 -2.23 1.99
C ILE A 53 4.05 -2.79 2.76
N VAL A 54 3.77 -2.19 3.91
CA VAL A 54 2.67 -2.56 4.78
C VAL A 54 1.79 -1.35 5.05
N VAL A 55 0.51 -1.61 5.25
CA VAL A 55 -0.44 -0.59 5.68
C VAL A 55 -0.62 -0.69 7.19
N VAL A 56 -0.73 0.45 7.87
CA VAL A 56 -1.08 0.52 9.29
C VAL A 56 -2.57 0.80 9.38
N CYS A 57 -3.32 -0.19 9.85
CA CYS A 57 -4.75 -0.08 10.06
C CYS A 57 -5.07 0.10 11.53
N ARG A 58 -6.02 0.98 11.83
CA ARG A 58 -6.60 1.13 13.16
C ARG A 58 -7.98 0.52 13.22
N ARG A 59 -8.23 -0.24 14.28
CA ARG A 59 -9.56 -0.66 14.72
C ARG A 59 -9.69 -0.32 16.20
N ASP A 60 -10.67 0.51 16.53
CA ASP A 60 -10.84 1.06 17.88
C ASP A 60 -9.54 1.69 18.42
N GLN A 61 -8.94 1.11 19.47
CA GLN A 61 -7.68 1.53 20.09
C GLN A 61 -6.46 0.71 19.62
N GLU A 62 -6.67 -0.33 18.82
CA GLU A 62 -5.62 -1.23 18.37
C GLU A 62 -5.14 -0.85 16.97
N ARG A 63 -3.82 -1.00 16.75
CA ARG A 63 -3.20 -0.86 15.44
C ARG A 63 -2.64 -2.20 15.01
N GLN A 64 -2.90 -2.55 13.76
CA GLN A 64 -2.38 -3.74 13.11
C GLN A 64 -1.72 -3.36 11.79
N ARG A 65 -0.78 -4.20 11.37
CA ARG A 65 -0.11 -4.08 10.07
C ARG A 65 -0.54 -5.24 9.20
N LEU A 66 -0.75 -4.99 7.92
CA LEU A 66 -0.87 -6.04 6.92
C LEU A 66 -0.07 -5.66 5.66
N PRO A 67 0.43 -6.65 4.90
CA PRO A 67 1.04 -6.40 3.60
C PRO A 67 0.08 -5.62 2.70
N ILE A 68 0.59 -4.63 1.95
CA ILE A 68 -0.23 -3.87 1.02
C ILE A 68 -0.85 -4.76 -0.08
N LEU A 69 -0.20 -5.88 -0.39
CA LEU A 69 -0.69 -6.90 -1.32
C LEU A 69 -2.03 -7.49 -0.84
N ASP A 70 -2.18 -7.64 0.47
CA ASP A 70 -3.36 -8.22 1.12
C ASP A 70 -4.45 -7.19 1.45
N LEU A 71 -4.23 -5.89 1.16
CA LEU A 71 -5.17 -4.82 1.50
C LEU A 71 -6.43 -4.85 0.62
N PRO A 72 -7.61 -5.22 1.13
CA PRO A 72 -8.84 -5.08 0.36
C PRO A 72 -9.13 -3.60 0.09
N LEU A 73 -9.52 -3.28 -1.15
CA LEU A 73 -9.95 -1.94 -1.53
C LEU A 73 -11.46 -1.78 -1.27
N PRO A 74 -11.92 -0.65 -0.71
CA PRO A 74 -13.34 -0.35 -0.58
C PRO A 74 -13.97 -0.01 -1.94
N GLU A 75 -15.30 0.04 -1.98
CA GLU A 75 -16.07 0.57 -3.12
C GLU A 75 -16.85 1.83 -2.69
N PRO A 76 -16.57 3.01 -3.28
CA PRO A 76 -15.52 3.29 -4.27
C PRO A 76 -14.10 3.24 -3.68
N PRO A 77 -13.07 2.98 -4.50
CA PRO A 77 -11.68 2.98 -4.03
C PRO A 77 -11.18 4.40 -3.71
N PRO A 78 -10.19 4.56 -2.82
CA PRO A 78 -9.55 5.86 -2.55
C PRO A 78 -8.78 6.35 -3.77
N LYS A 79 -8.54 7.66 -3.87
CA LYS A 79 -7.65 8.20 -4.92
C LYS A 79 -6.26 7.56 -4.79
N GLY A 80 -5.62 7.23 -5.92
CA GLY A 80 -4.29 6.61 -5.96
C GLY A 80 -4.29 5.09 -5.75
N TRP A 81 -5.46 4.45 -5.66
CA TRP A 81 -5.59 2.99 -5.57
C TRP A 81 -4.95 2.25 -6.75
N GLU A 82 -4.81 2.90 -7.91
CA GLU A 82 -4.20 2.31 -9.11
C GLU A 82 -2.74 1.92 -8.86
N TRP A 83 -2.03 2.62 -7.98
CA TRP A 83 -0.69 2.24 -7.54
C TRP A 83 -0.69 0.89 -6.82
N ILE A 84 -1.77 0.56 -6.10
CA ILE A 84 -1.88 -0.69 -5.34
C ILE A 84 -2.01 -1.86 -6.32
N GLU A 85 -2.82 -1.68 -7.36
CA GLU A 85 -2.93 -2.66 -8.44
C GLU A 85 -1.64 -2.78 -9.26
N ALA A 86 -0.93 -1.68 -9.50
CA ALA A 86 0.36 -1.71 -10.19
C ALA A 86 1.39 -2.51 -9.41
N TYR A 87 1.49 -2.29 -8.09
CA TYR A 87 2.39 -3.06 -7.23
C TYR A 87 2.00 -4.53 -7.14
N ARG A 88 0.70 -4.83 -7.02
CA ARG A 88 0.17 -6.20 -7.10
C ARG A 88 0.47 -6.89 -8.42
N HIS A 89 0.53 -6.15 -9.52
CA HIS A 89 0.89 -6.70 -10.81
C HIS A 89 2.40 -6.97 -10.90
N TRP A 90 3.23 -6.05 -10.41
CA TRP A 90 4.68 -6.17 -10.38
C TRP A 90 5.18 -7.32 -9.49
N ALA A 91 4.56 -7.51 -8.31
CA ALA A 91 4.97 -8.53 -7.34
C ALA A 91 4.52 -9.98 -7.67
N ARG A 92 3.98 -10.22 -8.89
CA ARG A 92 3.49 -11.54 -9.33
C ARG A 92 4.54 -12.37 -10.04
#